data_AF-A0A453JAC7-F1
#
_entry.id   AF-A0A453JAC7-F1
#
_cell.length_a   1.000
_cell.length_b   1.000
_cell.length_c   1.000
_cell.angle_alpha   90.00
_cell.angle_beta   90.00
_cell.angle_gamma   90.00
#
_symmetry.space_group_name_H-M   'P 1'
#
loop_
_entity.id
_entity.type
_entity.pdbx_description
1 polymer ?
#
loop_
_entity_poly.entity_id
_entity_poly.type
_entity_poly.pdbx_seq_one_letter_code
_entity_poly.pdbx_strand_id
1 'polypeptide(L)'
;MLRTDFLHLSDCFNAQKSTVRVPDIDPKYKIAVLASKQDHCLFDLLHRWQEGRLPVDIHCVISNHDRPVDNHVMRFLKRHEIPYHYLPTTSGNKREQEILELIEGTDFVVLARYMQVMSESFLKSYGKDIINIHHGLLPSFKGGSPSRQVLKLLHL
;
A
#
# COMPACT_ATOMS: atom_id res chain seq x y z
N MET A 1 29.12 -13.26 -8.45
CA MET A 1 29.14 -14.71 -8.21
C MET A 1 27.73 -15.23 -7.97
N LEU A 2 27.07 -14.93 -6.83
CA LEU A 2 25.73 -15.45 -6.47
C LEU A 2 24.65 -15.32 -7.56
N ARG A 3 24.57 -14.18 -8.26
CA ARG A 3 23.53 -13.94 -9.28
C ARG A 3 23.68 -14.85 -10.51
N THR A 4 24.90 -15.20 -10.89
CA THR A 4 25.19 -16.04 -12.05
C THR A 4 24.86 -17.51 -11.74
N ASP A 5 25.21 -17.97 -10.54
CA ASP A 5 24.92 -19.33 -10.07
C ASP A 5 23.42 -19.58 -9.92
N PHE A 6 22.68 -18.58 -9.42
CA PHE A 6 21.21 -18.65 -9.31
C PHE A 6 20.49 -18.70 -10.66
N LEU A 7 21.01 -18.00 -11.68
CA LEU A 7 20.44 -18.07 -13.03
C LEU A 7 20.61 -19.47 -13.61
N HIS A 8 21.81 -20.06 -13.45
CA HIS A 8 22.10 -21.41 -13.91
C HIS A 8 21.20 -22.46 -13.21
N LEU A 9 20.98 -22.33 -11.90
CA LEU A 9 20.03 -23.17 -11.16
C LEU A 9 18.59 -22.99 -11.66
N SER A 10 18.16 -21.75 -11.92
CA SER A 10 16.81 -21.47 -12.44
C SER A 10 16.55 -22.15 -13.77
N ASP A 11 17.55 -22.14 -14.67
CA ASP A 11 17.47 -22.77 -15.98
C ASP A 11 17.49 -24.30 -15.87
N CYS A 12 18.33 -24.87 -15.01
CA CYS A 12 18.40 -26.33 -14.79
C CYS A 12 17.10 -26.93 -14.24
N PHE A 13 16.36 -26.21 -13.39
CA PHE A 13 15.13 -26.70 -12.75
C PHE A 13 13.84 -26.18 -13.40
N ASN A 14 13.94 -25.46 -14.52
CA ASN A 14 12.81 -24.79 -15.18
C ASN A 14 11.97 -23.96 -14.18
N ALA A 15 12.66 -23.32 -13.23
CA ALA A 15 12.03 -22.69 -12.09
C ALA A 15 11.35 -21.38 -12.51
N GLN A 16 10.12 -21.16 -12.05
CA GLN A 16 9.54 -19.81 -12.11
C GLN A 16 10.39 -18.89 -11.23
N LYS A 17 10.88 -17.81 -11.84
CA LYS A 17 11.83 -16.85 -11.27
C LYS A 17 11.36 -16.36 -9.89
N SER A 18 11.94 -16.92 -8.83
CA SER A 18 11.82 -16.37 -7.47
C SER A 18 12.93 -15.34 -7.29
N THR A 19 12.55 -14.06 -7.15
CA THR A 19 13.53 -13.00 -6.90
C THR A 19 13.71 -12.87 -5.40
N VAL A 20 14.83 -13.39 -4.89
CA VAL A 20 15.26 -13.14 -3.51
C VAL A 20 16.04 -11.83 -3.51
N ARG A 21 15.49 -10.79 -2.85
CA ARG A 21 16.20 -9.53 -2.59
C ARG A 21 16.67 -9.57 -1.15
N VAL A 22 17.98 -9.67 -0.95
CA VAL A 22 18.63 -9.46 0.35
C VAL A 22 19.30 -8.10 0.26
N PRO A 23 18.71 -7.05 0.83
CA PRO A 23 19.36 -5.75 0.88
C PRO A 23 20.48 -5.77 1.93
N ASP A 24 21.60 -5.08 1.66
CA ASP A 24 22.74 -5.00 2.59
C ASP A 24 22.40 -4.23 3.88
N ILE A 25 21.39 -3.35 3.81
CA ILE A 25 20.79 -2.60 4.93
C ILE A 25 19.28 -2.70 4.73
N ASP A 26 18.49 -2.95 5.78
CA ASP A 26 17.03 -2.91 5.68
C ASP A 26 16.60 -1.54 5.14
N PRO A 27 16.11 -1.45 3.88
CA PRO A 27 15.77 -0.18 3.30
C PRO A 27 14.54 0.35 4.03
N LYS A 28 14.63 1.59 4.51
CA LYS A 28 13.50 2.28 5.13
C LYS A 28 12.55 2.72 4.02
N TYR A 29 11.73 1.79 3.54
CA TYR A 29 10.81 2.04 2.43
C TYR A 29 9.88 3.20 2.74
N LYS A 30 9.72 4.12 1.78
CA LYS A 30 8.80 5.24 1.84
C LYS A 30 7.45 4.83 1.28
N ILE A 31 6.40 4.85 2.09
CA ILE A 31 5.07 4.36 1.70
C ILE A 31 4.02 5.46 1.74
N ALA A 32 2.99 5.35 0.91
CA ALA A 32 1.73 6.06 1.10
C ALA A 32 0.63 5.09 1.52
N VAL A 33 -0.26 5.54 2.41
CA VAL A 33 -1.37 4.72 2.92
C VAL A 33 -2.69 5.30 2.43
N LEU A 34 -3.45 4.50 1.68
CA LEU A 34 -4.80 4.84 1.26
C LEU A 34 -5.82 4.19 2.19
N ALA A 35 -6.78 4.97 2.71
CA ALA A 35 -7.81 4.49 3.62
C ALA A 35 -9.20 5.02 3.26
N SER A 36 -10.24 4.34 3.70
CA SER A 36 -11.63 4.81 3.59
C SER A 36 -12.21 5.15 4.97
N LYS A 37 -13.51 4.95 5.16
CA LYS A 37 -14.23 5.34 6.38
C LYS A 37 -13.78 4.61 7.65
N GLN A 38 -13.29 3.38 7.52
CA GLN A 38 -13.04 2.51 8.67
C GLN A 38 -11.64 2.71 9.24
N ASP A 39 -11.54 2.87 10.56
CA ASP A 39 -10.32 3.33 11.21
C ASP A 39 -9.39 2.18 11.60
N HIS A 40 -9.94 1.02 11.94
CA HIS A 40 -9.19 -0.06 12.61
C HIS A 40 -7.94 -0.52 11.81
N CYS A 41 -7.99 -0.64 10.48
CA CYS A 41 -6.85 -1.14 9.70
C CYS A 41 -5.77 -0.08 9.56
N LEU A 42 -6.19 1.19 9.37
CA LEU A 42 -5.27 2.30 9.35
C LEU A 42 -4.62 2.48 10.73
N PHE A 43 -5.41 2.43 11.80
CA PHE A 43 -4.93 2.59 13.17
C PHE A 43 -4.00 1.46 13.60
N ASP A 44 -4.31 0.19 13.27
CA ASP A 44 -3.43 -0.93 13.56
C ASP A 44 -2.08 -0.80 12.82
N LEU A 45 -2.10 -0.42 11.54
CA LEU A 45 -0.88 -0.13 10.77
C LEU A 45 -0.05 0.97 11.44
N LEU A 46 -0.68 2.09 11.80
CA LEU A 46 -0.02 3.23 12.44
C LEU A 46 0.54 2.85 13.82
N HIS A 47 -0.18 2.03 14.58
CA HIS A 47 0.26 1.53 15.88
C HIS A 47 1.50 0.64 15.74
N ARG A 48 1.49 -0.34 14.83
CA ARG A 48 2.66 -1.21 14.56
C ARG A 48 3.86 -0.42 14.05
N TRP A 49 3.63 0.61 13.25
CA TRP A 49 4.66 1.54 12.81
C TRP A 49 5.29 2.28 14.01
N GLN A 50 4.48 2.84 14.92
CA GLN A 50 4.98 3.50 16.13
C GLN A 50 5.75 2.56 17.05
N GLU A 51 5.36 1.29 17.14
CA GLU A 51 6.08 0.25 17.90
C GLU A 51 7.39 -0.22 17.22
N GLY A 52 7.71 0.28 16.03
CA GLY A 52 8.89 -0.15 15.26
C GLY A 52 8.75 -1.53 14.62
N ARG A 53 7.56 -2.15 14.67
CA ARG A 53 7.27 -3.45 14.04
C ARG A 53 7.06 -3.35 12.54
N LEU A 54 6.81 -2.15 12.02
CA LEU A 54 6.75 -1.85 10.60
C LEU A 54 7.82 -0.80 10.26
N PRO A 55 9.05 -1.21 9.91
CA PRO A 55 10.19 -0.32 9.71
C PRO A 55 10.14 0.41 8.35
N VAL A 56 9.13 1.27 8.19
CA VAL A 56 8.89 2.08 6.98
C VAL A 56 8.84 3.56 7.33
N ASP A 57 8.95 4.42 6.31
CA ASP A 57 8.65 5.85 6.39
C ASP A 57 7.26 6.11 5.80
N ILE A 58 6.32 6.60 6.61
CA ILE A 58 4.96 6.88 6.15
C ILE A 58 4.93 8.30 5.57
N HIS A 59 4.96 8.39 4.24
CA HIS A 59 4.99 9.66 3.53
C HIS A 59 3.73 10.49 3.73
N CYS A 60 2.56 9.85 3.62
CA CYS A 60 1.27 10.49 3.75
C CYS A 60 0.16 9.44 3.92
N VAL A 61 -0.98 9.90 4.43
CA VAL A 61 -2.24 9.17 4.44
C VAL A 61 -3.22 9.88 3.53
N ILE A 62 -3.82 9.15 2.59
CA ILE A 62 -4.82 9.67 1.65
C ILE A 62 -6.15 8.96 1.92
N SER A 63 -7.24 9.72 2.01
CA SER A 63 -8.56 9.12 2.20
C SER A 63 -9.65 9.79 1.39
N ASN A 64 -10.64 9.00 1.02
CA ASN A 64 -11.87 9.50 0.42
C ASN A 64 -12.93 9.96 1.43
N HIS A 65 -12.58 10.00 2.72
CA HIS A 65 -13.44 10.49 3.79
C HIS A 65 -12.75 11.60 4.57
N ASP A 66 -13.50 12.66 4.87
CA ASP A 66 -13.02 13.66 5.80
C ASP A 66 -13.05 13.09 7.22
N ARG A 67 -12.07 13.49 8.03
CA ARG A 67 -11.93 13.04 9.42
C ARG A 67 -11.86 14.25 10.32
N PRO A 68 -12.74 14.35 11.34
CA PRO A 68 -12.70 15.42 12.31
C PRO A 68 -11.32 15.56 12.97
N VAL A 69 -10.89 16.78 13.27
CA VAL A 69 -9.57 17.06 13.87
C VAL A 69 -9.39 16.38 15.23
N ASP A 70 -10.49 16.14 15.95
CA ASP A 70 -10.53 15.45 17.23
C ASP A 70 -10.57 13.92 17.13
N ASN A 71 -10.68 13.35 15.92
CA ASN A 71 -10.57 11.92 15.68
C ASN A 71 -9.18 11.41 16.10
N HIS A 72 -9.14 10.22 16.70
CA HIS A 72 -7.93 9.61 17.23
C HIS A 72 -6.84 9.39 16.17
N VAL A 73 -7.21 9.03 14.93
CA VAL A 73 -6.28 8.91 13.79
C VAL A 73 -5.68 10.28 13.46
N MET A 74 -6.50 11.32 13.35
CA MET A 74 -6.02 12.67 13.02
C MET A 74 -5.06 13.22 14.08
N ARG A 75 -5.37 13.00 15.36
CA ARG A 75 -4.47 13.34 16.48
C ARG A 75 -3.15 12.58 16.39
N PHE A 76 -3.18 11.31 16.02
CA PHE A 76 -2.00 10.49 15.82
C PHE A 76 -1.13 11.03 14.69
N LEU A 77 -1.72 11.23 13.50
CA LEU A 77 -1.00 11.73 12.33
C LEU A 77 -0.37 13.10 12.60
N LYS A 78 -1.11 14.01 13.24
CA LYS A 78 -0.61 15.33 13.63
C LYS A 78 0.58 15.26 14.58
N ARG A 79 0.54 14.35 15.58
CA ARG A 79 1.64 14.16 16.55
C ARG A 79 2.93 13.72 15.87
N HIS A 80 2.80 12.90 14.83
CA HIS A 80 3.92 12.31 14.08
C HIS A 80 4.23 13.07 12.79
N GLU A 81 3.62 14.24 12.57
CA GLU A 81 3.82 15.10 11.40
C GLU A 81 3.57 14.39 10.05
N ILE A 82 2.66 13.40 10.04
CA ILE A 82 2.27 12.66 8.83
C ILE A 82 1.13 13.43 8.13
N PRO A 83 1.31 13.87 6.88
CA PRO A 83 0.26 14.54 6.11
C PRO A 83 -0.98 13.67 5.91
N TYR A 84 -2.16 14.28 6.04
CA TYR A 84 -3.45 13.68 5.70
C TYR A 84 -4.10 14.43 4.54
N HIS A 85 -4.42 13.73 3.46
CA HIS A 85 -5.08 14.30 2.30
C HIS A 85 -6.50 13.74 2.14
N TYR A 86 -7.49 14.62 2.24
CA TYR A 86 -8.88 14.27 1.96
C TYR A 86 -9.20 14.49 0.47
N LEU A 87 -9.41 13.40 -0.25
CA LEU A 87 -9.76 13.38 -1.67
C LEU A 87 -11.12 12.69 -1.87
N PRO A 88 -12.25 13.42 -1.83
CA PRO A 88 -13.58 12.83 -1.90
C PRO A 88 -13.78 11.94 -3.13
N THR A 89 -14.66 10.96 -3.03
CA THR A 89 -15.06 10.18 -4.21
C THR A 89 -15.82 11.08 -5.19
N THR A 90 -15.21 11.34 -6.34
CA THR A 90 -15.82 12.06 -7.47
C THR A 90 -16.08 11.10 -8.63
N SER A 91 -16.98 11.47 -9.54
CA SER A 91 -17.07 10.80 -10.85
C SER A 91 -15.84 11.14 -11.70
N GLY A 92 -15.28 10.13 -12.38
CA GLY A 92 -14.13 10.30 -13.29
C GLY A 92 -12.74 10.16 -12.63
N ASN A 93 -11.70 10.35 -13.44
CA ASN A 93 -10.32 9.95 -13.11
C ASN A 93 -9.48 11.03 -12.39
N LYS A 94 -10.04 12.22 -12.16
CA LYS A 94 -9.29 13.35 -11.57
C LYS A 94 -8.67 12.99 -10.21
N ARG A 95 -9.41 12.30 -9.36
CA ARG A 95 -8.94 11.84 -8.04
C ARG A 95 -7.69 10.96 -8.15
N GLU A 96 -7.64 10.07 -9.14
CA GLU A 96 -6.49 9.18 -9.32
C GLU A 96 -5.24 9.93 -9.78
N GLN A 97 -5.40 11.01 -10.55
CA GLN A 97 -4.29 11.90 -10.90
C GLN A 97 -3.75 12.61 -9.66
N GLU A 98 -4.62 13.17 -8.82
CA GLU A 98 -4.23 13.81 -7.56
C GLU A 98 -3.55 12.81 -6.61
N ILE A 99 -4.03 11.56 -6.55
CA ILE A 99 -3.36 10.50 -5.78
C ILE A 99 -1.95 10.25 -6.35
N LEU A 100 -1.80 10.11 -7.68
CA LEU A 100 -0.49 9.86 -8.31
C LEU A 100 0.53 10.95 -7.99
N GLU A 101 0.10 12.21 -8.00
CA GLU A 101 0.94 13.36 -7.62
C GLU A 101 1.37 13.29 -6.15
N LEU A 102 0.44 12.97 -5.24
CA LEU A 102 0.74 12.89 -3.80
C LEU A 102 1.62 11.69 -3.41
N ILE A 103 1.62 10.61 -4.19
CA ILE A 103 2.41 9.41 -3.92
C ILE A 103 3.72 9.37 -4.72
N GLU A 104 4.06 10.45 -5.43
CA GLU A 104 5.31 10.54 -6.17
C GLU A 104 6.51 10.30 -5.23
N GLY A 105 7.47 9.49 -5.70
CA GLY A 105 8.66 9.14 -4.92
C GLY A 105 8.44 8.12 -3.79
N THR A 106 7.22 7.57 -3.60
CA THR A 106 7.00 6.40 -2.71
C THR A 106 7.49 5.11 -3.34
N ASP A 107 7.90 4.13 -2.54
CA ASP A 107 8.33 2.80 -2.99
C ASP A 107 7.15 1.87 -3.27
N PHE A 108 6.09 1.96 -2.46
CA PHE A 108 4.83 1.23 -2.66
C PHE A 108 3.66 1.90 -1.93
N VAL A 109 2.45 1.52 -2.32
CA VAL A 109 1.20 1.97 -1.67
C VAL A 109 0.59 0.85 -0.82
N VAL A 110 0.08 1.21 0.35
CA VAL A 110 -0.73 0.33 1.20
C VAL A 110 -2.20 0.75 1.16
N LEU A 111 -3.08 -0.16 0.77
CA LEU A 111 -4.53 0.00 0.84
C LEU A 111 -5.02 -0.51 2.19
N ALA A 112 -5.14 0.37 3.17
CA ALA A 112 -5.66 0.08 4.51
C ALA A 112 -7.19 0.07 4.50
N ARG A 113 -7.78 -1.03 3.99
CA ARG A 113 -9.22 -1.11 3.67
C ARG A 113 -9.71 0.05 2.82
N TYR A 114 -8.96 0.37 1.77
CA TYR A 114 -9.43 1.30 0.76
C TYR A 114 -10.54 0.65 -0.09
N MET A 115 -11.74 1.23 -0.07
CA MET A 115 -12.94 0.62 -0.65
C MET A 115 -13.24 1.10 -2.07
N GLN A 116 -12.27 1.70 -2.77
CA GLN A 116 -12.45 2.17 -4.14
C GLN A 116 -11.59 1.32 -5.08
N VAL A 117 -12.18 0.96 -6.21
CA VAL A 117 -11.46 0.26 -7.28
C VAL A 117 -10.50 1.24 -7.93
N MET A 118 -9.24 0.84 -8.07
CA MET A 118 -8.22 1.58 -8.81
C MET A 118 -8.32 1.21 -10.30
N SER A 119 -8.28 2.21 -11.18
CA SER A 119 -8.31 1.99 -12.62
C SER A 119 -7.03 1.33 -13.13
N GLU A 120 -7.13 0.66 -14.27
CA GLU A 120 -5.96 0.10 -14.95
C GLU A 120 -4.95 1.20 -15.32
N SER A 121 -5.42 2.39 -15.70
CA SER A 121 -4.56 3.56 -15.95
C SER A 121 -3.77 3.96 -14.72
N PHE A 122 -4.41 4.02 -13.54
CA PHE A 122 -3.70 4.34 -12.29
C PHE A 122 -2.59 3.31 -12.02
N LEU A 123 -2.92 2.02 -12.12
CA LEU A 123 -1.98 0.95 -11.81
C LEU A 123 -0.78 0.96 -12.77
N LYS A 124 -1.01 1.23 -14.06
CA LYS A 124 0.05 1.40 -15.07
C LYS A 124 0.90 2.64 -14.80
N SER A 125 0.28 3.77 -14.49
CA SER A 125 0.99 5.03 -14.22
C SER A 125 1.82 4.96 -12.95
N TYR A 126 1.31 4.33 -11.88
CA TYR A 126 2.07 4.17 -10.64
C TYR A 126 3.26 3.23 -10.82
N GLY A 127 3.05 2.10 -11.52
CA GLY A 127 4.13 1.19 -11.93
C GLY A 127 4.90 0.50 -10.81
N LYS A 128 4.47 0.64 -9.55
CA LYS A 128 5.09 0.08 -8.35
C LYS A 128 4.13 -0.83 -7.59
N ASP A 129 4.63 -1.49 -6.55
CA ASP A 129 3.86 -2.46 -5.77
C ASP A 129 2.71 -1.78 -5.02
N ILE A 130 1.57 -2.48 -4.93
CA ILE A 130 0.42 -2.08 -4.14
C ILE A 130 0.03 -3.26 -3.26
N ILE A 131 -0.05 -3.00 -1.96
CA ILE A 131 -0.37 -4.00 -0.94
C ILE A 131 -1.76 -3.70 -0.38
N ASN A 132 -2.67 -4.66 -0.44
CA ASN A 132 -3.99 -4.51 0.15
C ASN A 132 -4.06 -5.23 1.50
N ILE A 133 -4.45 -4.52 2.56
CA ILE A 133 -4.54 -5.07 3.92
C ILE A 133 -5.97 -4.99 4.46
N HIS A 134 -6.37 -6.03 5.19
CA HIS A 134 -7.65 -6.12 5.87
C HIS A 134 -7.56 -7.03 7.09
N HIS A 135 -8.37 -6.76 8.11
CA HIS A 135 -8.44 -7.45 9.40
C HIS A 135 -9.30 -8.72 9.41
N GLY A 136 -9.96 -9.06 8.30
CA GLY A 136 -10.78 -10.28 8.17
C GLY A 136 -10.08 -11.37 7.36
N LEU A 137 -10.54 -12.62 7.45
CA LEU A 137 -10.25 -13.63 6.42
C LEU A 137 -10.95 -13.21 5.12
N LEU A 138 -10.27 -13.33 3.98
CA LEU A 138 -10.93 -13.20 2.67
C LEU A 138 -12.13 -14.18 2.63
N PRO A 139 -13.38 -13.73 2.39
CA PRO A 139 -14.42 -14.67 2.03
C PRO A 139 -14.03 -15.29 0.69
N SER A 140 -14.13 -16.62 0.56
CA SER A 140 -14.03 -17.32 -0.71
C SER A 140 -14.84 -16.57 -1.77
N PHE A 141 -14.13 -15.99 -2.74
CA PHE A 141 -14.61 -15.04 -3.74
C PHE A 141 -16.10 -15.15 -4.08
N LYS A 142 -16.87 -14.11 -3.75
CA LYS A 142 -18.10 -13.76 -4.47
C LYS A 142 -18.20 -12.25 -4.61
N GLY A 143 -17.82 -11.74 -5.79
CA GLY A 143 -18.18 -10.39 -6.25
C GLY A 143 -17.08 -9.66 -7.02
N GLY A 144 -17.23 -9.59 -8.35
CA GLY A 144 -16.48 -8.71 -9.24
C GLY A 144 -15.10 -9.23 -9.65
N SER A 145 -14.89 -9.47 -10.94
CA SER A 145 -13.63 -9.92 -11.53
C SER A 145 -12.40 -9.17 -10.99
N PRO A 146 -11.46 -9.83 -10.30
CA PRO A 146 -10.23 -9.20 -9.86
C PRO A 146 -9.40 -8.81 -11.07
N SER A 147 -9.10 -7.51 -11.20
CA SER A 147 -8.11 -6.99 -12.14
C SER A 147 -6.83 -7.79 -11.98
N ARG A 148 -6.30 -8.32 -13.09
CA ARG A 148 -5.23 -9.33 -13.15
C ARG A 148 -3.83 -8.78 -12.82
N GLN A 149 -3.73 -7.97 -11.78
CA GLN A 149 -2.49 -7.41 -11.26
C GLN A 149 -2.32 -7.94 -9.84
N VAL A 150 -1.15 -8.50 -9.54
CA VAL A 150 -0.88 -9.19 -8.28
C VAL A 150 -0.90 -8.17 -7.13
N LEU A 151 -2.07 -7.97 -6.53
CA LEU A 151 -2.18 -7.34 -5.22
C LEU A 151 -1.63 -8.35 -4.21
N LYS A 152 -0.47 -8.06 -3.62
CA LYS A 152 -0.02 -8.82 -2.45
C LYS A 152 -1.00 -8.51 -1.32
N LEU A 153 -1.82 -9.49 -0.97
CA LEU A 153 -2.73 -9.44 0.15
C LEU A 153 -1.97 -9.87 1.41
N LEU A 154 -1.85 -8.97 2.37
CA LEU A 154 -1.28 -9.27 3.68
C LEU A 154 -2.39 -9.16 4.73
N HIS A 155 -2.56 -10.21 5.52
CA HIS A 155 -3.34 -10.17 6.75
C HIS A 155 -2.42 -9.64 7.87
N LEU A 156 -2.87 -8.61 8.58
CA LEU A 156 -2.18 -8.09 9.78
C LEU A 156 -2.73 -8.74 11.04
#